data_AF-A0A6L6TDL9-F1
#
_entry.id   AF-A0A6L6TDL9-F1
#
_cell.length_a   1.000
_cell.length_b   1.000
_cell.length_c   1.000
_cell.angle_alpha   90.00
_cell.angle_beta   90.00
_cell.angle_gamma   90.00
#
_symmetry.space_group_name_H-M   'P 1'
#
loop_
_entity.id
_entity.type
_entity.pdbx_description
1 polymer ?
#
loop_
_entity_poly.entity_id
_entity_poly.type
_entity_poly.pdbx_seq_one_letter_code
_entity_poly.pdbx_strand_id
1 'polypeptide(L)' 'MNFALKESARAGLIGGVVSAVVAFLIAYYFAPFPLTLVDHSIGNGMSGFFSGLVSGFIGVFIVLKKQAS' A
#
# COMPACT_ATOMS: atom_id res chain seq x y z
N MET A 1 -16.78 15.29 4.45
CA MET A 1 -15.76 14.41 5.07
C MET A 1 -14.75 15.29 5.79
N ASN A 2 -14.31 14.95 7.00
CA ASN A 2 -13.28 15.72 7.73
C ASN A 2 -11.96 15.75 6.92
N PHE A 3 -11.24 16.88 6.95
CA PHE A 3 -9.93 17.05 6.30
C PHE A 3 -8.98 15.90 6.61
N ALA A 4 -8.87 15.52 7.89
CA ALA A 4 -8.00 14.42 8.32
C ALA A 4 -8.37 13.10 7.63
N LEU A 5 -9.67 12.79 7.52
CA LEU A 5 -10.14 11.57 6.84
C LEU A 5 -9.87 11.62 5.34
N LYS A 6 -10.05 12.79 4.70
CA LYS A 6 -9.80 12.97 3.26
C LYS A 6 -8.33 12.75 2.91
N GLU A 7 -7.43 13.41 3.61
CA GLU A 7 -6.00 13.30 3.32
C GLU A 7 -5.46 11.92 3.70
N SER A 8 -5.96 11.30 4.77
CA SER A 8 -5.60 9.92 5.12
C SER A 8 -6.06 8.92 4.07
N ALA A 9 -7.29 9.05 3.56
CA ALA A 9 -7.80 8.19 2.48
C ALA A 9 -6.99 8.36 1.19
N ARG A 10 -6.62 9.59 0.83
CA ARG A 10 -5.77 9.88 -0.33
C ARG A 10 -4.37 9.28 -0.15
N ALA A 11 -3.77 9.44 1.02
CA ALA A 11 -2.46 8.89 1.36
C ALA A 11 -2.46 7.36 1.35
N GLY A 12 -3.49 6.73 1.91
CA GLY A 12 -3.69 5.29 1.82
C GLY A 12 -3.81 4.82 0.38
N LEU A 13 -4.63 5.45 -0.46
CA LEU A 13 -4.76 5.05 -1.86
C LEU A 13 -3.43 5.15 -2.62
N ILE A 14 -2.68 6.24 -2.44
CA ILE A 14 -1.36 6.42 -3.04
C ILE A 14 -0.39 5.35 -2.53
N GLY A 15 -0.32 5.15 -1.21
CA GLY A 15 0.56 4.18 -0.58
C GLY A 15 0.26 2.75 -1.04
N GLY A 16 -1.02 2.40 -1.17
CA GLY A 16 -1.46 1.11 -1.69
C GLY A 16 -1.05 0.89 -3.14
N VAL A 17 -1.34 1.84 -4.04
CA VAL A 17 -0.97 1.70 -5.47
C VAL A 17 0.55 1.57 -5.64
N VAL A 18 1.34 2.42 -4.98
CA VAL A 18 2.81 2.36 -5.06
C VAL A 18 3.33 1.03 -4.53
N SER A 19 2.86 0.60 -3.36
CA SER A 19 3.29 -0.65 -2.74
C SER A 19 2.90 -1.88 -3.58
N ALA A 20 1.73 -1.84 -4.23
CA ALA A 20 1.27 -2.91 -5.11
C ALA A 20 2.19 -3.08 -6.33
N VAL A 21 2.52 -1.97 -7.00
CA VAL A 21 3.41 -1.97 -8.17
C VAL A 21 4.81 -2.45 -7.77
N VAL A 22 5.37 -1.91 -6.68
CA VAL A 22 6.70 -2.29 -6.21
C VAL A 22 6.75 -3.77 -5.82
N ALA A 23 5.77 -4.26 -5.04
CA ALA A 23 5.73 -5.65 -4.61
C ALA A 23 5.54 -6.63 -5.77
N PHE A 24 4.71 -6.27 -6.77
CA PHE A 24 4.56 -7.04 -7.99
C PHE A 24 5.88 -7.12 -8.76
N LEU A 25 6.55 -5.99 -9.02
CA LEU A 25 7.79 -5.95 -9.80
C LEU A 25 8.91 -6.73 -9.10
N ILE A 26 9.02 -6.62 -7.77
CA ILE A 26 9.97 -7.41 -6.99
C ILE A 26 9.67 -8.90 -7.13
N ALA A 27 8.41 -9.31 -6.99
CA ALA A 27 8.02 -10.71 -7.12
C ALA A 27 8.23 -11.26 -8.53
N TYR A 28 8.03 -10.44 -9.57
CA TYR A 28 8.16 -10.86 -10.96
C TYR A 28 9.61 -10.98 -11.43
N TYR A 29 10.47 -10.01 -11.09
CA TYR A 29 11.83 -9.94 -11.60
C TYR A 29 12.91 -10.48 -10.65
N PHE A 30 12.66 -10.45 -9.33
CA PHE A 30 13.70 -10.69 -8.33
C PHE A 30 13.43 -11.88 -7.40
N ALA A 31 12.21 -12.41 -7.34
CA ALA A 31 11.86 -13.54 -6.47
C ALA A 31 11.41 -14.77 -7.29
N PRO A 32 12.34 -15.67 -7.67
CA PRO A 32 12.00 -16.87 -8.41
C PRO A 32 11.30 -17.88 -7.47
N PHE A 33 9.97 -17.91 -7.48
CA PHE A 33 9.17 -18.93 -6.80
C PHE A 33 8.72 -20.03 -7.79
N PRO A 34 8.53 -21.28 -7.32
CA PRO A 34 8.22 -22.43 -8.17
C PRO A 34 6.79 -22.46 -8.75
N LEU A 35 5.94 -21.49 -8.37
CA LEU A 35 4.61 -21.30 -8.97
C LEU A 35 4.71 -20.53 -10.30
N THR A 36 3.58 -20.39 -10.99
CA THR A 36 3.40 -19.43 -12.09
C THR A 36 3.84 -18.03 -11.63
N LEU A 37 4.90 -17.50 -12.26
CA LEU A 37 5.50 -16.19 -11.95
C LEU A 37 4.46 -15.07 -11.86
N VAL A 38 3.46 -15.11 -12.73
CA VAL A 38 2.36 -14.15 -12.76
C VAL A 38 1.49 -14.24 -11.51
N ASP A 39 1.07 -15.44 -11.09
CA ASP A 39 0.19 -15.62 -9.94
C ASP A 39 0.90 -15.25 -8.63
N HIS A 40 2.17 -15.61 -8.50
CA HIS A 40 3.01 -15.19 -7.37
C HIS A 40 3.11 -13.66 -7.30
N SER A 41 3.36 -13.01 -8.44
CA SER A 41 3.50 -11.56 -8.51
C SER A 41 2.19 -10.82 -8.23
N ILE A 42 1.06 -11.35 -8.71
CA ILE A 42 -0.28 -10.81 -8.40
C ILE A 42 -0.54 -10.92 -6.90
N GLY A 43 -0.30 -12.09 -6.30
CA GLY A 43 -0.47 -12.29 -4.86
C GLY A 43 0.35 -11.28 -4.06
N ASN A 44 1.63 -11.12 -4.40
CA ASN A 44 2.51 -10.18 -3.70
C ASN A 44 2.12 -8.72 -3.94
N GLY A 45 1.68 -8.37 -5.15
CA GLY A 45 1.15 -7.04 -5.48
C GLY A 45 -0.12 -6.72 -4.68
N MET A 46 -1.04 -7.67 -4.52
CA MET A 46 -2.24 -7.49 -3.70
C MET A 46 -1.90 -7.33 -2.21
N SER A 47 -0.99 -8.14 -1.68
CA SER A 47 -0.47 -7.96 -0.32
C SER A 47 0.16 -6.57 -0.14
N GLY A 48 1.00 -6.16 -1.09
CA GLY A 48 1.58 -4.82 -1.13
C GLY A 48 0.53 -3.72 -1.13
N PHE A 49 -0.53 -3.87 -1.93
CA PHE A 49 -1.65 -2.92 -1.97
C PHE A 49 -2.27 -2.70 -0.60
N PHE A 50 -2.67 -3.77 0.08
CA PHE A 50 -3.34 -3.65 1.39
C PHE A 50 -2.40 -3.12 2.46
N SER A 51 -1.15 -3.58 2.51
CA SER A 51 -0.15 -3.08 3.46
C SER A 51 0.15 -1.59 3.24
N GLY A 52 0.30 -1.16 1.98
CA GLY A 52 0.51 0.24 1.61
C GLY A 52 -0.72 1.11 1.91
N LEU A 53 -1.92 0.58 1.69
CA LEU A 53 -3.17 1.29 1.94
C LEU A 53 -3.38 1.56 3.42
N VAL A 54 -3.20 0.53 4.25
CA VAL A 54 -3.37 0.64 5.70
C VAL A 54 -2.27 1.52 6.30
N SER A 55 -1.01 1.31 5.93
CA SER A 55 0.11 2.10 6.46
C SER A 55 0.04 3.58 6.06
N GLY A 56 -0.27 3.87 4.79
CA GLY A 56 -0.45 5.24 4.30
C GLY A 56 -1.63 5.95 4.97
N PHE A 57 -2.76 5.25 5.16
CA PHE A 57 -3.91 5.79 5.86
C PHE A 57 -3.62 6.09 7.32
N ILE A 58 -3.17 5.07 8.07
CA ILE A 58 -2.95 5.18 9.52
C ILE A 58 -1.85 6.20 9.82
N GLY A 59 -0.76 6.19 9.05
CA GLY A 59 0.37 7.10 9.25
C GLY A 59 -0.06 8.56 9.15
N VAL A 60 -0.76 8.92 8.08
CA VAL A 60 -1.26 10.30 7.90
C VAL A 60 -2.35 10.64 8.91
N PHE A 61 -3.26 9.71 9.21
CA PHE A 61 -4.33 9.94 10.18
C PHE A 61 -3.80 10.28 11.56
N ILE A 62 -2.81 9.52 12.05
CA ILE A 62 -2.19 9.74 13.37
C ILE A 62 -1.50 11.09 13.41
N VAL A 63 -0.73 11.45 12.38
CA VAL A 63 0.00 12.73 12.33
C VAL A 63 -0.98 13.90 12.36
N LEU A 64 -2.03 13.86 11.53
CA LEU A 64 -3.03 14.93 11.47
C LEU A 64 -3.84 15.01 12.76
N LYS A 65 -4.14 13.88 13.42
CA LYS A 65 -4.80 13.85 14.73
C LYS A 65 -3.93 14.47 15.82
N LYS A 66 -2.63 14.15 15.83
CA LYS A 66 -1.68 14.71 16.80
C LYS A 66 -1.51 16.22 16.64
N GLN A 67 -1.57 16.75 15.41
CA GLN A 67 -1.48 18.18 15.14
C GLN A 67 -2.75 18.98 15.50
N ALA A 68 -3.90 18.29 15.58
CA ALA A 68 -5.19 18.90 15.92
C ALA A 68 -5.51 18.86 17.43
N SER A 69 -4.61 18.29 18.24
CA SER A 69 -4.69 18.22 19.71
C SER A 69 -3.74 19.26 20.32
#